data_AF-A0A6I4YNS3-F1
#
_entry.id   AF-A0A6I4YNS3-F1
#
_cell.length_a   1.000
_cell.length_b   1.000
_cell.length_c   1.000
_cell.angle_alpha   90.00
_cell.angle_beta   90.00
_cell.angle_gamma   90.00
#
_symmetry.space_group_name_H-M   'P 1'
#
loop_
_entity.id
_entity.type
_entity.pdbx_description
1 polymer ?
#
loop_
_entity_poly.entity_id
_entity_poly.type
_entity_poly.pdbx_seq_one_letter_code
_entity_poly.pdbx_strand_id
1 'polypeptide(L)'
;MTPLVVGLDLGGSSSKWQVRRGAEVLGAGAGPPVTATLLTTEAARVNLRALREALPAGIGAVWAGLPGFGGSRPDAAALHAQLAAGLGVEAAGLHLESDLDLAFRAHLRPGGGVLVYAGTGSVAYHVAAGGQVLRAGGHGFHIDDEGAGYALGRAALRWVTGQLDRGDAPGGALALEVRAVTGGLDWDALRQFTYGQPGAAAVARLAP
;
A
#
# COMPACT_ATOMS: atom_id res chain seq x y z
N MET A 1 -9.33 23.25 24.99
CA MET A 1 -8.71 23.63 23.70
C MET A 1 -8.81 22.44 22.76
N THR A 2 -9.09 22.64 21.48
CA THR A 2 -9.13 21.55 20.49
C THR A 2 -7.72 20.98 20.29
N PRO A 3 -7.49 19.67 20.49
CA PRO A 3 -6.15 19.09 20.38
C PRO A 3 -5.63 19.14 18.94
N LEU A 4 -4.31 19.11 18.80
CA LEU A 4 -3.65 18.84 17.53
C LEU A 4 -3.75 17.35 17.21
N VAL A 5 -4.22 17.01 16.02
CA VAL A 5 -4.37 15.63 15.55
C VAL A 5 -3.55 15.44 14.28
N VAL A 6 -2.88 14.31 14.17
CA VAL A 6 -2.15 13.93 12.96
C VAL A 6 -2.80 12.71 12.32
N GLY A 7 -3.08 12.79 11.02
CA GLY A 7 -3.38 11.64 10.18
C GLY A 7 -2.11 11.16 9.48
N LEU A 8 -1.84 9.86 9.51
CA LEU A 8 -0.71 9.21 8.83
C LEU A 8 -1.22 8.12 7.88
N ASP A 9 -0.91 8.27 6.61
CA ASP A 9 -1.05 7.24 5.56
C ASP A 9 0.34 6.66 5.32
N LEU A 10 0.69 5.60 6.06
CA LEU A 10 2.01 4.98 5.97
C LEU A 10 2.05 4.07 4.74
N GLY A 11 3.21 3.93 4.10
CA GLY A 11 3.32 3.22 2.83
C GLY A 11 4.66 2.52 2.63
N GLY A 12 4.69 1.55 1.70
CA GLY A 12 5.90 0.82 1.33
C GLY A 12 6.89 1.64 0.47
N SER A 13 6.42 2.69 -0.20
CA SER A 13 7.27 3.59 -1.00
C SER A 13 7.45 4.97 -0.35
N SER A 14 6.40 5.48 0.28
CA SER A 14 6.38 6.78 0.97
C SER A 14 5.29 6.75 2.04
N SER A 15 5.44 7.57 3.07
CA SER A 15 4.36 7.88 4.01
C SER A 15 3.84 9.30 3.75
N LYS A 16 2.57 9.57 4.03
CA LYS A 16 1.98 10.91 3.97
C LYS A 16 1.42 11.28 5.34
N TRP A 17 1.45 12.56 5.65
CA TRP A 17 0.93 13.06 6.91
C TRP A 17 0.15 14.36 6.71
N GLN A 18 -0.84 14.57 7.58
CA GLN A 18 -1.59 15.82 7.68
C GLN A 18 -1.82 16.16 9.14
N VAL A 19 -1.54 17.41 9.53
CA VAL A 19 -1.79 17.94 10.86
C VAL A 19 -3.06 18.79 10.83
N ARG A 20 -3.94 18.58 11.82
CA ARG A 20 -5.20 19.30 11.94
C ARG A 20 -5.44 19.81 13.36
N ARG A 21 -6.23 20.88 13.47
CA ARG A 21 -6.86 21.33 14.71
C ARG A 21 -8.34 21.52 14.45
N GLY A 22 -9.16 20.55 14.87
CA GLY A 22 -10.57 20.50 14.48
C GLY A 22 -10.72 20.42 12.96
N ALA A 23 -11.45 21.37 12.36
CA ALA A 23 -11.65 21.41 10.92
C ALA A 23 -10.45 22.00 10.15
N GLU A 24 -9.58 22.76 10.81
CA GLU A 24 -8.45 23.45 10.17
C GLU A 24 -7.30 22.47 9.85
N VAL A 25 -6.78 22.55 8.63
CA VAL A 25 -5.54 21.87 8.23
C VAL A 25 -4.38 22.83 8.45
N LEU A 26 -3.43 22.44 9.30
CA LEU A 26 -2.29 23.28 9.68
C LEU A 26 -1.02 22.96 8.87
N GLY A 27 -0.96 21.77 8.29
CA GLY A 27 0.17 21.34 7.48
C GLY A 27 -0.04 19.94 6.92
N ALA A 28 0.68 19.62 5.86
CA ALA A 28 0.73 18.30 5.27
C ALA A 28 2.10 18.08 4.63
N GLY A 29 2.46 16.82 4.44
CA GLY A 29 3.71 16.47 3.79
C GLY A 29 3.83 14.98 3.51
N ALA A 30 5.01 14.61 3.01
CA ALA A 30 5.40 13.25 2.79
C ALA A 30 6.66 12.91 3.60
N GLY A 31 6.89 11.63 3.81
CA GLY A 31 8.03 11.09 4.51
C GLY A 31 8.43 9.73 3.96
N PRO A 32 9.50 9.14 4.51
CA PRO A 32 10.02 7.86 4.05
C PRO A 32 9.02 6.70 4.33
N PRO A 33 9.22 5.54 3.70
CA PRO A 33 8.31 4.40 3.84
C PRO A 33 8.30 3.81 5.25
N VAL A 34 7.11 3.42 5.70
CA VAL A 34 6.88 2.71 6.96
C VAL A 34 5.80 1.66 6.73
N THR A 35 6.11 0.40 7.04
CA THR A 35 5.17 -0.73 6.98
C THR A 35 5.38 -1.62 8.20
N ALA A 36 4.41 -2.48 8.52
CA ALA A 36 4.56 -3.42 9.64
C ALA A 36 5.81 -4.30 9.51
N THR A 37 6.15 -4.70 8.27
CA THR A 37 7.35 -5.50 7.97
C THR A 37 8.66 -4.71 8.13
N LEU A 38 8.64 -3.40 7.91
CA LEU A 38 9.81 -2.54 8.07
C LEU A 38 10.05 -2.16 9.53
N LEU A 39 9.02 -2.06 10.38
CA LEU A 39 9.10 -1.48 11.73
C LEU A 39 10.16 -2.12 12.65
N THR A 40 10.53 -3.37 12.42
CA THR A 40 11.55 -4.09 13.21
C THR A 40 12.99 -3.82 12.77
N THR A 41 13.20 -3.09 11.67
CA THR A 41 14.51 -2.85 11.05
C THR A 41 15.17 -1.55 11.52
N GLU A 42 16.48 -1.39 11.28
CA GLU A 42 17.17 -0.11 11.48
C GLU A 42 16.63 0.99 10.56
N ALA A 43 16.29 0.64 9.31
CA ALA A 43 15.71 1.59 8.37
C ALA A 43 14.41 2.21 8.91
N ALA A 44 13.57 1.43 9.59
CA ALA A 44 12.38 1.99 10.23
C ALA A 44 12.69 2.98 11.35
N ARG A 45 13.74 2.77 12.15
CA ARG A 45 14.13 3.74 13.19
C ARG A 45 14.51 5.08 12.58
N VAL A 46 15.28 5.06 11.50
CA VAL A 46 15.65 6.27 10.74
C VAL A 46 14.41 6.92 10.14
N ASN A 47 13.53 6.13 9.52
CA ASN A 47 12.33 6.64 8.86
C ASN A 47 11.32 7.24 9.84
N LEU A 48 11.12 6.62 11.01
CA LEU A 48 10.26 7.14 12.07
C LEU A 48 10.83 8.41 12.69
N ARG A 49 12.16 8.51 12.85
CA ARG A 49 12.80 9.75 13.30
C ARG A 49 12.55 10.88 12.31
N ALA A 50 12.78 10.64 11.01
CA ALA A 50 12.53 11.65 9.98
C ALA A 50 11.05 12.08 9.94
N LEU A 51 10.12 11.13 10.11
CA LEU A 51 8.69 11.43 10.20
C LEU A 51 8.37 12.27 11.44
N ARG A 52 8.93 11.93 12.60
CA ARG A 52 8.76 12.69 13.85
C ARG A 52 9.29 14.12 13.72
N GLU A 53 10.45 14.31 13.10
CA GLU A 53 11.06 15.63 12.88
C GLU A 53 10.22 16.52 11.95
N ALA A 54 9.46 15.93 11.03
CA ALA A 54 8.53 16.65 10.16
C ALA A 54 7.21 17.06 10.86
N LEU A 55 6.89 16.46 12.01
CA LEU A 55 5.65 16.69 12.73
C LEU A 55 5.83 17.74 13.85
N PRO A 56 4.81 18.57 14.14
CA PRO A 56 4.88 19.57 15.20
C PRO A 56 4.87 18.92 16.59
N ALA A 57 5.39 19.63 17.58
CA ALA A 57 5.25 19.25 18.99
C ALA A 57 3.80 19.41 19.50
N GLY A 58 3.46 18.75 20.61
CA GLY A 58 2.17 18.91 21.27
C GLY A 58 0.99 18.22 20.57
N ILE A 59 1.26 17.14 19.83
CA ILE A 59 0.23 16.29 19.23
C ILE A 59 -0.58 15.62 20.34
N GLY A 60 -1.90 15.80 20.31
CA GLY A 60 -2.81 15.16 21.25
C GLY A 60 -3.24 13.76 20.82
N ALA A 61 -3.30 13.49 19.50
CA ALA A 61 -3.61 12.16 18.98
C ALA A 61 -3.04 11.96 17.57
N VAL A 62 -2.74 10.70 17.24
CA VAL A 62 -2.31 10.24 15.91
C VAL A 62 -3.26 9.15 15.44
N TRP A 63 -3.75 9.27 14.21
CA TRP A 63 -4.49 8.22 13.50
C TRP A 63 -3.63 7.74 12.34
N ALA A 64 -3.23 6.48 12.36
CA ALA A 64 -2.27 5.93 11.41
C ALA A 64 -2.82 4.68 10.74
N GLY A 65 -2.87 4.67 9.41
CA GLY A 65 -3.02 3.45 8.61
C GLY A 65 -1.64 2.85 8.35
N LEU A 66 -1.45 1.59 8.73
CA LEU A 66 -0.17 0.90 8.58
C LEU A 66 -0.31 -0.30 7.63
N PRO A 67 0.39 -0.32 6.48
CA PRO A 67 0.35 -1.44 5.57
C PRO A 67 0.84 -2.71 6.22
N GLY A 68 0.06 -3.76 6.02
CA GLY A 68 0.32 -5.05 6.64
C GLY A 68 0.12 -5.05 8.13
N PHE A 69 -0.64 -4.11 8.73
CA PHE A 69 -1.21 -4.19 10.08
C PHE A 69 -2.67 -4.69 10.03
N GLY A 70 -3.17 -5.24 11.14
CA GLY A 70 -4.51 -5.83 11.25
C GLY A 70 -4.52 -7.37 11.27
N GLY A 71 -5.73 -7.93 11.35
CA GLY A 71 -5.94 -9.37 11.55
C GLY A 71 -5.54 -9.86 12.95
N SER A 72 -5.50 -11.18 13.12
CA SER A 72 -5.11 -11.85 14.40
C SER A 72 -3.59 -11.95 14.56
N ARG A 73 -2.88 -10.84 14.32
CA ARG A 73 -1.43 -10.83 14.34
C ARG A 73 -0.88 -10.83 15.79
N PRO A 74 0.05 -11.74 16.13
CA PRO A 74 0.55 -11.87 17.51
C PRO A 74 1.43 -10.69 17.95
N ASP A 75 2.00 -9.95 17.00
CA ASP A 75 2.92 -8.82 17.21
C ASP A 75 2.23 -7.45 17.26
N ALA A 76 0.88 -7.39 17.22
CA ALA A 76 0.13 -6.13 17.11
C ALA A 76 0.52 -5.10 18.18
N ALA A 77 0.59 -5.53 19.44
CA ALA A 77 0.93 -4.67 20.56
C ALA A 77 2.38 -4.15 20.49
N ALA A 78 3.31 -4.99 20.03
CA ALA A 78 4.71 -4.61 19.86
C ALA A 78 4.88 -3.58 18.74
N LEU A 79 4.21 -3.77 17.60
CA LEU A 79 4.22 -2.81 16.49
C LEU A 79 3.61 -1.46 16.89
N HIS A 80 2.51 -1.50 17.62
CA HIS A 80 1.86 -0.29 18.14
C HIS A 80 2.80 0.48 19.09
N ALA A 81 3.42 -0.20 20.05
CA ALA A 81 4.38 0.40 20.97
C ALA A 81 5.62 0.97 20.24
N GLN A 82 6.16 0.25 19.26
CA GLN A 82 7.30 0.71 18.45
C GLN A 82 6.96 1.97 17.65
N LEU A 83 5.78 2.00 17.02
CA LEU A 83 5.33 3.16 16.25
C LEU A 83 5.11 4.37 17.17
N ALA A 84 4.46 4.18 18.31
CA ALA A 84 4.24 5.24 19.30
C ALA A 84 5.57 5.83 19.79
N ALA A 85 6.51 4.96 20.17
CA ALA A 85 7.85 5.37 20.62
C ALA A 85 8.63 6.10 19.52
N GLY A 86 8.62 5.60 18.28
CA GLY A 86 9.30 6.22 17.15
C GLY A 86 8.74 7.59 16.78
N LEU A 87 7.42 7.76 16.86
CA LEU A 87 6.75 9.06 16.67
C LEU A 87 6.88 9.99 17.88
N GLY A 88 7.26 9.46 19.04
CA GLY A 88 7.36 10.23 20.28
C GLY A 88 6.00 10.64 20.85
N VAL A 89 5.00 9.79 20.69
CA VAL A 89 3.65 10.00 21.23
C VAL A 89 3.33 8.93 22.26
N GLU A 90 2.45 9.26 23.20
CA GLU A 90 1.92 8.28 24.14
C GLU A 90 1.18 7.17 23.39
N ALA A 91 1.36 5.92 23.82
CA ALA A 91 0.69 4.78 23.20
C ALA A 91 -0.84 4.96 23.18
N ALA A 92 -1.42 5.50 24.26
CA ALA A 92 -2.85 5.78 24.33
C ALA A 92 -3.34 6.85 23.32
N GLY A 93 -2.44 7.69 22.80
CA GLY A 93 -2.73 8.69 21.78
C GLY A 93 -2.52 8.20 20.34
N LEU A 94 -2.04 6.97 20.14
CA LEU A 94 -1.88 6.36 18.81
C LEU A 94 -3.05 5.41 18.52
N HIS A 95 -3.84 5.77 17.50
CA HIS A 95 -4.88 4.93 16.93
C HIS A 95 -4.35 4.31 15.64
N LEU A 96 -4.15 3.00 15.65
CA LEU A 96 -3.54 2.26 14.54
C LEU A 96 -4.59 1.40 13.82
N GLU A 97 -4.63 1.54 12.51
CA GLU A 97 -5.54 0.86 11.59
C GLU A 97 -4.75 0.06 10.55
N SER A 98 -5.43 -0.85 9.84
CA SER A 98 -4.91 -1.29 8.55
C SER A 98 -4.95 -0.15 7.54
N ASP A 99 -4.10 -0.20 6.53
CA ASP A 99 -4.15 0.70 5.37
C ASP A 99 -5.52 0.68 4.66
N LEU A 100 -6.16 -0.49 4.58
CA LEU A 100 -7.50 -0.63 4.00
C LEU A 100 -8.60 0.02 4.84
N ASP A 101 -8.52 -0.09 6.16
CA ASP A 101 -9.43 0.61 7.08
C ASP A 101 -9.34 2.14 6.89
N LEU A 102 -8.11 2.66 6.78
CA LEU A 102 -7.86 4.08 6.56
C LEU A 102 -8.40 4.52 5.20
N ALA A 103 -8.08 3.77 4.14
CA ALA A 103 -8.55 4.04 2.79
C ALA A 103 -10.09 4.04 2.74
N PHE A 104 -10.74 3.11 3.43
CA PHE A 104 -12.20 3.07 3.55
C PHE A 104 -12.72 4.31 4.26
N ARG A 105 -12.20 4.63 5.46
CA ARG A 105 -12.66 5.78 6.27
C ARG A 105 -12.40 7.14 5.63
N ALA A 106 -11.40 7.23 4.76
CA ALA A 106 -11.13 8.44 3.99
C ALA A 106 -12.25 8.77 2.99
N HIS A 107 -13.00 7.77 2.52
CA HIS A 107 -14.01 7.93 1.47
C HIS A 107 -15.44 7.62 1.93
N LEU A 108 -15.60 6.74 2.91
CA LEU A 108 -16.86 6.17 3.33
C LEU A 108 -16.98 6.14 4.85
N ARG A 109 -18.21 6.25 5.34
CA ARG A 109 -18.55 5.94 6.74
C ARG A 109 -18.89 4.45 6.85
N PRO A 110 -18.76 3.83 8.04
CA PRO A 110 -19.27 2.48 8.27
C PRO A 110 -20.73 2.34 7.82
N GLY A 111 -21.05 1.30 7.05
CA GLY A 111 -22.35 1.08 6.42
C GLY A 111 -22.59 1.90 5.14
N GLY A 112 -21.65 2.76 4.73
CA GLY A 112 -21.84 3.74 3.66
C GLY A 112 -21.60 3.25 2.23
N GLY A 113 -21.10 2.03 2.04
CA GLY A 113 -20.83 1.47 0.71
C GLY A 113 -19.63 0.52 0.70
N VAL A 114 -19.20 0.12 -0.50
CA VAL A 114 -18.05 -0.78 -0.71
C VAL A 114 -16.91 0.01 -1.34
N LEU A 115 -15.71 -0.07 -0.74
CA LEU A 115 -14.47 0.37 -1.35
C LEU A 115 -13.96 -0.73 -2.28
N VAL A 116 -13.70 -0.41 -3.54
CA VAL A 116 -12.98 -1.31 -4.46
C VAL A 116 -11.62 -0.71 -4.71
N TYR A 117 -10.58 -1.46 -4.34
CA TYR A 117 -9.19 -1.09 -4.54
C TYR A 117 -8.58 -1.99 -5.63
N ALA A 118 -7.91 -1.39 -6.62
CA ALA A 118 -7.23 -2.09 -7.70
C ALA A 118 -5.90 -1.37 -8.00
N GLY A 119 -4.85 -1.78 -7.30
CA GLY A 119 -3.48 -1.34 -7.52
C GLY A 119 -2.64 -2.51 -8.04
N THR A 120 -1.48 -2.76 -7.41
CA THR A 120 -0.71 -4.00 -7.67
C THR A 120 -1.55 -5.26 -7.43
N GLY A 121 -2.31 -5.28 -6.34
CA GLY A 121 -3.34 -6.27 -6.01
C GLY A 121 -4.74 -5.64 -6.00
N SER A 122 -5.79 -6.44 -5.79
CA SER A 122 -7.18 -5.96 -5.78
C SER A 122 -7.98 -6.50 -4.60
N VAL A 123 -8.91 -5.69 -4.08
CA VAL A 123 -9.80 -6.10 -2.98
C VAL A 123 -11.09 -5.26 -3.00
N ALA A 124 -12.21 -5.92 -2.73
CA ALA A 124 -13.45 -5.24 -2.33
C ALA A 124 -13.58 -5.27 -0.80
N TYR A 125 -13.83 -4.11 -0.21
CA TYR A 125 -13.75 -3.89 1.24
C TYR A 125 -14.94 -3.09 1.75
N HIS A 126 -15.54 -3.54 2.85
CA HIS A 126 -16.66 -2.89 3.49
C HIS A 126 -16.52 -2.93 5.00
N VAL A 127 -16.76 -1.81 5.66
CA VAL A 127 -16.96 -1.77 7.12
C VAL A 127 -18.44 -1.59 7.36
N ALA A 128 -19.09 -2.58 7.98
CA ALA A 128 -20.51 -2.53 8.34
C ALA A 128 -20.77 -1.46 9.42
N ALA A 129 -22.03 -1.03 9.57
CA ALA A 129 -22.39 -0.02 10.58
C ALA A 129 -22.00 -0.44 12.01
N GLY A 130 -21.99 -1.74 12.30
CA GLY A 130 -21.52 -2.31 13.58
C GLY A 130 -20.00 -2.46 13.70
N GLY A 131 -19.21 -1.97 12.74
CA GLY A 131 -17.74 -2.05 12.72
C GLY A 131 -17.17 -3.36 12.18
N GLN A 132 -18.00 -4.34 11.80
CA GLN A 132 -17.53 -5.59 11.21
C GLN A 132 -16.92 -5.32 9.83
N VAL A 133 -15.71 -5.85 9.61
CA VAL A 133 -15.05 -5.83 8.31
C VAL A 133 -15.54 -7.00 7.46
N LEU A 134 -16.04 -6.70 6.27
CA LEU A 134 -16.38 -7.65 5.21
C LEU A 134 -15.43 -7.40 4.04
N ARG A 135 -14.86 -8.47 3.48
CA ARG A 135 -13.94 -8.40 2.35
C ARG A 135 -14.23 -9.49 1.34
N ALA A 136 -14.00 -9.18 0.07
CA ALA A 136 -13.96 -10.15 -1.01
C ALA A 136 -12.65 -9.94 -1.79
N GLY A 137 -11.90 -11.03 -1.95
CA GLY A 137 -10.59 -11.04 -2.58
C GLY A 137 -9.45 -10.45 -1.71
N GLY A 138 -8.36 -10.05 -2.37
CA GLY A 138 -7.16 -9.54 -1.73
C GLY A 138 -6.33 -10.64 -1.07
N HIS A 139 -6.38 -11.87 -1.61
CA HIS A 139 -5.56 -12.99 -1.14
C HIS A 139 -4.15 -13.00 -1.74
N GLY A 140 -3.81 -11.96 -2.50
CA GLY A 140 -2.50 -11.76 -3.09
C GLY A 140 -2.37 -12.42 -4.47
N PHE A 141 -1.53 -11.82 -5.30
CA PHE A 141 -1.34 -12.14 -6.71
C PHE A 141 -0.98 -13.59 -7.08
N HIS A 142 -0.55 -14.40 -6.10
CA HIS A 142 -0.31 -15.83 -6.28
C HIS A 142 -1.62 -16.66 -6.25
N ILE A 143 -2.62 -16.20 -5.52
CA ILE A 143 -3.87 -16.94 -5.24
C ILE A 143 -5.07 -16.25 -5.91
N ASP A 144 -5.04 -14.92 -6.04
CA ASP A 144 -6.18 -14.06 -6.37
C ASP A 144 -5.68 -12.75 -7.04
N ASP A 145 -6.25 -11.59 -6.69
CA ASP A 145 -5.99 -10.25 -7.25
C ASP A 145 -6.38 -10.12 -8.73
N GLU A 146 -7.45 -10.81 -9.14
CA GLU A 146 -8.00 -10.62 -10.49
C GLU A 146 -8.46 -9.17 -10.70
N GLY A 147 -8.25 -8.65 -11.91
CA GLY A 147 -8.46 -7.24 -12.25
C GLY A 147 -7.44 -6.27 -11.65
N ALA A 148 -6.48 -6.73 -10.85
CA ALA A 148 -5.37 -5.91 -10.39
C ALA A 148 -4.31 -5.72 -11.47
N GLY A 149 -3.43 -4.75 -11.27
CA GLY A 149 -2.31 -4.48 -12.16
C GLY A 149 -1.43 -5.70 -12.39
N TYR A 150 -1.14 -6.52 -11.37
CA TYR A 150 -0.37 -7.75 -11.58
C TYR A 150 -1.08 -8.73 -12.51
N ALA A 151 -2.39 -8.96 -12.33
CA ALA A 151 -3.17 -9.86 -13.17
C ALA A 151 -3.19 -9.38 -14.63
N LEU A 152 -3.36 -8.07 -14.84
CA LEU A 152 -3.30 -7.45 -16.17
C LEU A 152 -1.90 -7.58 -16.80
N GLY A 153 -0.84 -7.30 -16.04
CA GLY A 153 0.53 -7.45 -16.53
C GLY A 153 0.91 -8.89 -16.84
N ARG A 154 0.46 -9.85 -16.03
CA ARG A 154 0.58 -11.29 -16.29
C ARG A 154 -0.15 -11.68 -17.58
N ALA A 155 -1.34 -11.12 -17.83
CA ALA A 155 -2.07 -11.34 -19.08
C ALA A 155 -1.32 -10.76 -20.29
N ALA A 156 -0.70 -9.59 -20.16
CA ALA A 156 0.14 -8.99 -21.21
C ALA A 156 1.36 -9.87 -21.54
N LEU A 157 2.08 -10.35 -20.52
CA LEU A 157 3.20 -11.28 -20.70
C LEU A 157 2.74 -12.56 -21.41
N ARG A 158 1.62 -13.14 -20.96
CA ARG A 158 1.04 -14.35 -21.57
C ARG A 158 0.65 -14.12 -23.03
N TRP A 159 0.13 -12.95 -23.38
CA TRP A 159 -0.19 -12.60 -24.76
C TRP A 159 1.08 -12.55 -25.62
N VAL A 160 2.14 -11.89 -25.15
CA VAL A 160 3.43 -11.81 -25.86
C VAL A 160 4.03 -13.21 -26.05
N THR A 161 4.13 -14.02 -25.00
CA THR A 161 4.70 -15.37 -25.10
C THR A 161 3.87 -16.25 -26.03
N GLY A 162 2.53 -16.10 -26.02
CA GLY A 162 1.66 -16.83 -26.93
C GLY A 162 1.87 -16.49 -28.41
N GLN A 163 2.27 -15.26 -28.74
CA GLN A 163 2.69 -14.90 -30.11
C GLN A 163 4.00 -15.60 -30.49
N LEU A 164 4.99 -15.59 -29.59
CA LEU A 164 6.28 -16.27 -29.80
C LEU A 164 6.10 -17.77 -30.01
N ASP A 165 5.23 -18.42 -29.22
CA ASP A 165 4.93 -19.86 -29.35
C ASP A 165 4.35 -20.22 -30.72
N ARG A 166 3.67 -19.27 -31.38
CA ARG A 166 3.17 -19.44 -32.76
C ARG A 166 4.21 -19.13 -33.84
N GLY A 167 5.38 -18.62 -33.46
CA GLY A 167 6.41 -18.12 -34.38
C GLY A 167 6.14 -16.70 -34.90
N ASP A 168 5.18 -15.98 -34.32
CA ASP A 168 4.86 -14.61 -34.70
C ASP A 168 5.80 -13.62 -33.99
N ALA A 169 6.18 -12.55 -34.67
CA ALA A 169 6.79 -11.39 -34.03
C ALA A 169 5.71 -10.57 -33.29
N PRO A 170 5.77 -10.41 -31.95
CA PRO A 170 4.78 -9.62 -31.23
C PRO A 170 4.84 -8.15 -31.67
N GLY A 171 3.71 -7.60 -32.13
CA GLY A 171 3.62 -6.25 -32.67
C GLY A 171 2.43 -5.45 -32.13
N GLY A 172 2.37 -4.16 -32.45
CA GLY A 172 1.31 -3.25 -31.99
C GLY A 172 1.61 -2.59 -30.64
N ALA A 173 0.66 -1.77 -30.17
CA ALA A 173 0.86 -0.92 -28.99
C ALA A 173 1.24 -1.70 -27.73
N LEU A 174 0.55 -2.82 -27.45
CA LEU A 174 0.85 -3.64 -26.28
C LEU A 174 2.27 -4.21 -26.31
N ALA A 175 2.74 -4.68 -27.48
CA ALA A 175 4.11 -5.18 -27.62
C ALA A 175 5.15 -4.07 -27.41
N LEU A 176 4.87 -2.85 -27.85
CA LEU A 176 5.76 -1.70 -27.63
C LEU A 176 5.89 -1.36 -26.15
N GLU A 177 4.78 -1.32 -25.41
CA GLU A 177 4.77 -1.03 -23.98
C GLU A 177 5.45 -2.14 -23.17
N VAL A 178 5.15 -3.41 -23.48
CA VAL A 178 5.84 -4.54 -22.81
C VAL A 178 7.35 -4.44 -23.04
N ARG A 179 7.79 -4.22 -24.28
CA ARG A 179 9.21 -4.08 -24.60
C ARG A 179 9.88 -2.94 -23.83
N ALA A 180 9.20 -1.80 -23.68
CA ALA A 180 9.73 -0.66 -22.95
C ALA A 180 9.98 -0.98 -21.46
N VAL A 181 9.14 -1.81 -20.86
CA VAL A 181 9.22 -2.19 -19.44
C VAL A 181 10.16 -3.39 -19.21
N THR A 182 10.14 -4.39 -20.10
CA THR A 182 10.93 -5.63 -19.96
C THR A 182 12.32 -5.54 -20.57
N GLY A 183 12.57 -4.56 -21.43
CA GLY A 183 13.82 -4.40 -22.20
C GLY A 183 13.91 -5.28 -23.45
N GLY A 184 12.95 -6.18 -23.66
CA GLY A 184 12.94 -7.11 -24.80
C GLY A 184 11.68 -7.97 -24.84
N LEU A 185 11.38 -8.52 -26.02
CA LEU A 185 10.21 -9.38 -26.24
C LEU A 185 10.58 -10.85 -26.45
N ASP A 186 11.86 -11.19 -26.47
CA ASP A 186 12.30 -12.58 -26.51
C ASP A 186 12.15 -13.27 -25.14
N TRP A 187 12.24 -14.60 -25.15
CA TRP A 187 12.06 -15.38 -23.93
C TRP A 187 13.09 -15.03 -22.84
N ASP A 188 14.33 -14.73 -23.19
CA ASP A 188 15.37 -14.43 -22.21
C ASP A 188 15.08 -13.13 -21.46
N ALA A 189 14.69 -12.07 -22.17
CA ALA A 189 14.28 -10.80 -21.57
C ALA A 189 13.04 -10.96 -20.69
N LEU A 190 12.00 -11.63 -21.19
CA LEU A 190 10.75 -11.84 -20.45
C LEU A 190 10.96 -12.70 -19.20
N ARG A 191 11.78 -13.75 -19.30
CA ARG A 191 12.13 -14.61 -18.16
C ARG A 191 12.93 -13.85 -17.12
N GLN A 192 13.95 -13.09 -17.52
CA GLN A 192 14.76 -12.29 -16.61
C GLN A 192 13.91 -11.25 -15.88
N PHE A 193 13.00 -10.60 -16.61
CA PHE A 193 12.04 -9.66 -16.02
C PHE A 193 11.08 -10.37 -15.06
N THR A 194 10.47 -11.49 -15.43
CA THR A 194 9.38 -12.08 -14.64
C THR A 194 9.88 -12.83 -13.40
N TYR A 195 11.00 -13.55 -13.52
CA TYR A 195 11.52 -14.43 -12.47
C TYR A 195 12.77 -13.90 -11.77
N GLY A 196 13.30 -12.75 -12.20
CA GLY A 196 14.38 -12.06 -11.49
C GLY A 196 13.89 -11.38 -10.20
N GLN A 197 14.66 -10.40 -9.72
CA GLN A 197 14.24 -9.48 -8.66
C GLN A 197 13.39 -8.33 -9.22
N PRO A 198 12.19 -8.62 -9.75
CA PRO A 198 11.17 -7.62 -9.54
C PRO A 198 9.89 -8.23 -8.98
N GLY A 199 9.46 -7.69 -7.84
CA GLY A 199 8.23 -8.09 -7.17
C GLY A 199 6.97 -7.73 -7.99
N ALA A 200 5.81 -8.13 -7.49
CA ALA A 200 4.52 -7.95 -8.16
C ALA A 200 4.26 -6.53 -8.70
N ALA A 201 4.78 -5.50 -8.02
CA ALA A 201 4.67 -4.11 -8.45
C ALA A 201 5.26 -3.84 -9.84
N ALA A 202 6.34 -4.53 -10.23
CA ALA A 202 6.96 -4.30 -11.53
C ALA A 202 6.17 -4.91 -12.67
N VAL A 203 5.66 -6.14 -12.48
CA VAL A 203 4.74 -6.78 -13.44
C VAL A 203 3.47 -5.95 -13.54
N ALA A 204 2.99 -5.37 -12.43
CA ALA A 204 1.84 -4.47 -12.44
C ALA A 204 2.03 -3.20 -13.28
N ARG A 205 3.27 -2.78 -13.58
CA ARG A 205 3.53 -1.66 -14.52
C ARG A 205 3.22 -2.00 -15.98
N LEU A 206 3.01 -3.27 -16.29
CA LEU A 206 2.55 -3.72 -17.61
C LEU A 206 1.03 -3.60 -17.77
N ALA A 207 0.31 -3.24 -16.70
CA ALA A 207 -1.10 -2.88 -16.82
C ALA A 207 -1.23 -1.56 -17.61
N PRO A 208 -2.16 -1.48 -18.57
CA PRO A 208 -2.38 -0.30 -19.40
C PRO A 208 -2.92 0.91 -18.63
#